data_AF-M4EN75-F1
#
_entry.id   AF-M4EN75-F1
#
_cell.length_a   1.000
_cell.length_b   1.000
_cell.length_c   1.000
_cell.angle_alpha   90.00
_cell.angle_beta   90.00
_cell.angle_gamma   90.00
#
_symmetry.space_group_name_H-M   'P 1'
#
loop_
_entity.id
_entity.type
_entity.pdbx_description
1 polymer ?
#
loop_
_entity_poly.entity_id
_entity_poly.type
_entity_poly.pdbx_seq_one_letter_code
_entity_poly.pdbx_strand_id
1 'polypeptide(L)'
;MASIQFGSTCVAQWSIRPHFALTAYHPSSGLQSSTRQQNSMRSQINCLGASRSSMFSHGSLPFLSMAGSRGVQPRRGSRFTVRADADYYSVLGVSKNATKSEIKSAYRKLARNYHPDVNKEPGAEEKFKEISNAYEVLSDDEKKSLYDRFGEAGVKGAGGMGGMGDFSNPFDLFESLFEGMGGMGGGGGMGRGSRSRAVDGQDEYYSLILNFKEAVFGMEKEIEITRLESCGTCEGSGAKPGTKPTKCTTCGGQGQVVSSARTPLGVFQQVMTCSSCNGTGEISTPCGTCSGDGRVRKTKRISLKVPAGVDSGSRLRVRGEGNAGKKGGSPGDLFVVIEVIPDPVLKREDTNILYTCKISYIDAILGTTLKVPTVDGTVDLKVPAGTQPGTTLVMAKKGVPVLNKSNMRGDQLVRVQVEIPKRLSKEEKKLIEELADMSKNKTANSSSSSVR
;
A
#
# COMPACT_ATOMS: atom_id res chain seq x y z
N MET A 1 79.45 -11.79 -45.72
CA MET A 1 79.10 -10.76 -44.71
C MET A 1 78.38 -11.51 -43.61
N ALA A 2 78.99 -11.69 -42.43
CA ALA A 2 79.17 -10.66 -41.40
C ALA A 2 77.81 -10.11 -40.93
N SER A 3 77.38 -10.13 -39.66
CA SER A 3 77.82 -10.70 -38.37
C SER A 3 77.17 -9.82 -37.31
N ILE A 4 76.90 -10.35 -36.10
CA ILE A 4 76.77 -9.57 -34.84
C ILE A 4 75.50 -8.69 -34.73
N GLN A 5 74.88 -8.43 -33.56
CA GLN A 5 74.79 -9.06 -32.23
C GLN A 5 73.86 -8.15 -31.39
N PHE A 6 73.19 -8.66 -30.37
CA PHE A 6 73.10 -8.07 -29.01
C PHE A 6 72.08 -8.84 -28.18
N GLY A 7 72.43 -9.13 -26.94
CA GLY A 7 71.56 -9.85 -26.01
C GLY A 7 71.66 -9.29 -24.59
N SER A 8 70.87 -9.90 -23.71
CA SER A 8 71.07 -10.00 -22.26
C SER A 8 71.31 -8.72 -21.44
N THR A 9 70.34 -8.39 -20.60
CA THR A 9 70.62 -8.17 -19.16
C THR A 9 69.51 -8.78 -18.30
N CYS A 10 69.92 -9.56 -17.30
CA CYS A 10 69.07 -9.95 -16.18
C CYS A 10 69.45 -9.10 -14.97
N VAL A 11 68.46 -8.60 -14.23
CA VAL A 11 68.62 -8.21 -12.81
C VAL A 11 67.39 -8.69 -12.07
N ALA A 12 67.59 -9.33 -10.91
CA ALA A 12 66.53 -9.84 -10.05
C ALA A 12 66.49 -9.05 -8.74
N GLN A 13 65.29 -8.78 -8.20
CA GLN A 13 65.19 -8.53 -6.76
C GLN A 13 63.82 -8.87 -6.13
N TRP A 14 63.85 -9.96 -5.38
CA TRP A 14 63.29 -10.14 -4.03
C TRP A 14 61.77 -10.19 -3.80
N SER A 15 61.37 -11.40 -3.38
CA SER A 15 60.33 -11.74 -2.41
C SER A 15 59.87 -10.68 -1.40
N ILE A 16 58.57 -10.67 -1.10
CA ILE A 16 57.98 -10.74 0.25
C ILE A 16 56.50 -11.19 0.13
N ARG A 17 56.09 -12.19 0.92
CA ARG A 17 54.67 -12.44 1.27
C ARG A 17 54.39 -11.78 2.62
N PRO A 18 53.17 -11.30 2.86
CA PRO A 18 52.55 -11.60 4.15
C PRO A 18 51.12 -12.15 4.04
N HIS A 19 50.75 -12.92 5.06
CA HIS A 19 49.37 -13.37 5.29
C HIS A 19 48.48 -12.19 5.70
N PHE A 20 47.19 -12.25 5.35
CA PHE A 20 46.15 -11.52 6.08
C PHE A 20 45.18 -12.52 6.71
N ALA A 21 44.87 -12.28 7.99
CA ALA A 21 44.11 -13.19 8.84
C ALA A 21 42.60 -12.99 8.68
N LEU A 22 41.86 -14.07 8.88
CA LEU A 22 40.40 -14.05 9.06
C LEU A 22 40.08 -13.51 10.46
N THR A 23 39.35 -12.40 10.54
CA THR A 23 38.84 -11.87 11.81
C THR A 23 37.34 -12.14 11.90
N ALA A 24 36.95 -13.11 12.73
CA ALA A 24 35.55 -13.37 13.05
C ALA A 24 35.06 -12.39 14.13
N TYR A 25 33.92 -11.73 13.89
CA TYR A 25 33.26 -10.89 14.88
C TYR A 25 32.02 -11.59 15.44
N HIS A 26 32.08 -11.96 16.72
CA HIS A 26 30.91 -12.25 17.54
C HIS A 26 30.38 -10.96 18.17
N PRO A 27 29.05 -10.83 18.35
CA PRO A 27 28.48 -10.03 19.43
C PRO A 27 27.85 -10.96 20.49
N SER A 28 28.40 -10.95 21.70
CA SER A 28 27.80 -11.57 22.88
C SER A 28 27.09 -10.53 23.76
N SER A 29 26.04 -10.98 24.42
CA SER A 29 25.13 -10.24 25.30
C SER A 29 25.79 -9.50 26.47
N GLY A 30 25.24 -8.34 26.86
CA GLY A 30 25.49 -7.67 28.13
C GLY A 30 24.27 -6.87 28.59
N LEU A 31 23.79 -7.10 29.82
CA LEU A 31 22.62 -6.43 30.41
C LEU A 31 22.95 -5.02 30.90
N GLN A 32 21.96 -4.13 30.91
CA GLN A 32 21.72 -3.26 32.07
C GLN A 32 20.22 -3.09 32.37
N SER A 33 19.90 -3.09 33.66
CA SER A 33 18.57 -2.95 34.25
C SER A 33 18.27 -1.51 34.67
N SER A 34 17.02 -1.08 34.59
CA SER A 34 16.50 -0.05 35.50
C SER A 34 15.05 -0.35 35.89
N THR A 35 14.66 0.14 37.07
CA THR A 35 13.47 -0.32 37.82
C THR A 35 12.67 0.88 38.28
N ARG A 36 11.36 0.68 38.56
CA ARG A 36 10.42 1.64 39.19
C ARG A 36 10.08 2.88 38.32
N GLN A 37 8.96 3.59 38.53
CA GLN A 37 7.94 3.44 39.58
C GLN A 37 6.52 3.74 39.06
N GLN A 38 5.53 3.22 39.78
CA GLN A 38 4.11 3.57 39.63
C GLN A 38 3.88 5.05 39.91
N ASN A 39 2.86 5.65 39.27
CA ASN A 39 2.18 6.80 39.85
C ASN A 39 0.66 6.66 39.65
N SER A 40 -0.04 6.41 40.76
CA SER A 40 -1.49 6.47 40.88
C SER A 40 -1.84 7.81 41.51
N MET A 41 -2.78 8.57 40.93
CA MET A 41 -3.55 9.55 41.68
C MET A 41 -5.04 9.45 41.35
N ARG A 42 -5.86 9.50 42.41
CA ARG A 42 -7.32 9.39 42.37
C ARG A 42 -7.99 10.78 42.37
N SER A 43 -9.19 10.81 41.79
CA SER A 43 -10.40 11.52 42.27
C SER A 43 -10.35 12.99 42.69
N GLN A 44 -11.22 13.80 42.07
CA GLN A 44 -12.33 14.57 42.70
C GLN A 44 -13.23 15.04 41.54
N ILE A 45 -14.48 14.59 41.40
CA ILE A 45 -15.69 15.02 42.15
C ILE A 45 -15.85 16.55 42.16
N ASN A 46 -16.71 17.07 41.27
CA ASN A 46 -17.94 17.71 41.73
C ASN A 46 -18.99 17.88 40.61
N CYS A 47 -20.23 17.59 40.98
CA CYS A 47 -21.44 17.89 40.23
C CYS A 47 -22.05 19.20 40.73
N LEU A 48 -22.73 19.95 39.85
CA LEU A 48 -23.68 21.07 40.05
C LEU A 48 -23.92 21.64 38.63
N GLY A 49 -25.08 22.12 38.20
CA GLY A 49 -26.43 22.18 38.76
C GLY A 49 -27.31 22.92 37.75
N ALA A 50 -28.55 22.49 37.49
CA ALA A 50 -29.38 23.05 36.43
C ALA A 50 -30.13 24.33 36.87
N SER A 51 -30.30 25.27 35.94
CA SER A 51 -31.36 26.29 35.91
C SER A 51 -31.42 26.90 34.50
N ARG A 52 -32.59 26.85 33.81
CA ARG A 52 -33.56 27.96 33.65
C ARG A 52 -32.94 29.21 32.96
N SER A 53 -33.56 29.84 31.95
CA SER A 53 -34.99 29.95 31.63
C SER A 53 -35.31 30.26 30.15
N SER A 54 -36.58 30.06 29.80
CA SER A 54 -37.28 30.37 28.54
C SER A 54 -37.54 31.86 28.26
N MET A 55 -37.80 32.21 26.98
CA MET A 55 -38.80 33.16 26.41
C MET A 55 -38.42 33.37 24.91
N PHE A 56 -39.27 33.48 23.87
CA PHE A 56 -40.72 33.70 23.63
C PHE A 56 -41.18 32.74 22.48
N SER A 57 -42.43 32.23 22.31
CA SER A 57 -43.77 32.86 22.06
C SER A 57 -43.79 33.73 20.77
N HIS A 58 -44.74 33.72 19.81
CA HIS A 58 -46.02 33.04 19.49
C HIS A 58 -46.19 33.09 17.93
N GLY A 59 -47.07 32.39 17.21
CA GLY A 59 -48.10 31.40 17.54
C GLY A 59 -48.87 30.87 16.30
N SER A 60 -49.75 29.88 16.54
CA SER A 60 -51.10 29.64 15.95
C SER A 60 -51.34 29.75 14.41
N LEU A 61 -51.55 28.66 13.66
CA LEU A 61 -52.79 27.82 13.48
C LEU A 61 -53.84 28.44 12.51
N PRO A 62 -54.86 27.71 11.92
CA PRO A 62 -55.37 26.35 12.22
C PRO A 62 -55.85 25.43 11.03
N PHE A 63 -56.28 24.21 11.41
CA PHE A 63 -57.49 23.45 10.97
C PHE A 63 -57.66 22.63 9.66
N LEU A 64 -58.01 21.33 9.85
CA LEU A 64 -59.11 20.49 9.28
C LEU A 64 -58.65 19.01 9.28
N SER A 65 -59.19 17.99 9.98
CA SER A 65 -60.51 17.60 10.54
C SER A 65 -61.39 16.68 9.65
N MET A 66 -61.41 15.38 9.98
CA MET A 66 -62.51 14.36 9.86
C MET A 66 -62.06 13.16 10.75
N ALA A 67 -62.73 12.69 11.82
CA ALA A 67 -64.08 12.13 11.99
C ALA A 67 -64.32 10.84 11.15
N GLY A 68 -64.64 9.64 11.67
CA GLY A 68 -64.80 9.10 13.05
C GLY A 68 -64.35 7.62 13.13
N SER A 69 -64.86 6.68 13.96
CA SER A 69 -65.99 6.68 14.90
C SER A 69 -65.89 5.54 15.97
N ARG A 70 -66.92 5.43 16.83
CA ARG A 70 -67.20 4.49 17.96
C ARG A 70 -67.20 2.98 17.56
N GLY A 71 -66.95 2.00 18.44
CA GLY A 71 -66.66 1.98 19.88
C GLY A 71 -66.72 0.56 20.51
N VAL A 72 -66.92 0.47 21.84
CA VAL A 72 -67.14 -0.73 22.70
C VAL A 72 -65.88 -1.52 23.15
N GLN A 73 -65.70 -1.61 24.47
CA GLN A 73 -64.75 -2.51 25.15
C GLN A 73 -65.40 -3.88 25.45
N PRO A 74 -64.58 -4.92 25.68
CA PRO A 74 -64.77 -5.70 26.90
C PRO A 74 -63.48 -5.86 27.74
N ARG A 75 -63.62 -5.70 29.06
CA ARG A 75 -62.63 -6.18 30.04
C ARG A 75 -62.88 -7.65 30.36
N ARG A 76 -61.90 -8.53 30.14
CA ARG A 76 -61.44 -9.57 31.10
C ARG A 76 -60.37 -10.48 30.48
N GLY A 77 -59.50 -11.02 31.33
CA GLY A 77 -58.53 -12.06 30.96
C GLY A 77 -57.08 -11.60 31.05
N SER A 78 -56.58 -11.42 32.27
CA SER A 78 -55.14 -11.47 32.52
C SER A 78 -54.64 -12.89 32.24
N ARG A 79 -54.31 -13.18 30.97
CA ARG A 79 -53.54 -14.38 30.66
C ARG A 79 -52.17 -14.23 31.31
N PHE A 80 -51.84 -15.18 32.18
CA PHE A 80 -50.46 -15.42 32.59
C PHE A 80 -49.65 -15.75 31.35
N THR A 81 -48.97 -14.76 30.76
CA THR A 81 -47.92 -15.01 29.79
C THR A 81 -46.74 -15.57 30.57
N VAL A 82 -46.66 -16.90 30.63
CA VAL A 82 -45.42 -17.58 31.00
C VAL A 82 -44.35 -17.06 30.05
N ARG A 83 -43.36 -16.34 30.58
CA ARG A 83 -42.15 -16.02 29.82
C ARG A 83 -41.38 -17.32 29.64
N ALA A 84 -41.63 -17.97 28.51
CA ALA A 84 -40.63 -18.86 27.93
C ALA A 84 -39.40 -18.02 27.56
N ASP A 85 -38.23 -18.64 27.62
CA ASP A 85 -36.97 -18.02 27.19
C ASP A 85 -37.09 -17.53 25.73
N ALA A 86 -36.38 -16.44 25.41
CA ALA A 86 -36.72 -15.60 24.27
C ALA A 86 -36.58 -16.32 22.91
N ASP A 87 -37.71 -16.52 22.22
CA ASP A 87 -37.76 -17.05 20.85
C ASP A 87 -36.78 -16.29 19.93
N TYR A 88 -35.89 -16.97 19.19
CA TYR A 88 -34.92 -16.29 18.31
C TYR A 88 -35.56 -15.36 17.27
N TYR A 89 -36.76 -15.70 16.79
CA TYR A 89 -37.56 -14.82 15.94
C TYR A 89 -37.97 -13.51 16.65
N SER A 90 -38.27 -13.58 17.96
CA SER A 90 -38.60 -12.41 18.77
C SER A 90 -37.38 -11.53 19.08
N VAL A 91 -36.20 -12.15 19.29
CA VAL A 91 -34.91 -11.46 19.47
C VAL A 91 -34.54 -10.64 18.22
N LEU A 92 -34.75 -11.21 17.03
CA LEU A 92 -34.55 -10.49 15.77
C LEU A 92 -35.74 -9.58 15.36
N GLY A 93 -36.86 -9.59 16.10
CA GLY A 93 -38.04 -8.79 15.79
C GLY A 93 -38.75 -9.17 14.49
N VAL A 94 -38.70 -10.46 14.09
CA VAL A 94 -39.27 -10.98 12.83
C VAL A 94 -40.34 -12.04 13.07
N SER A 95 -41.20 -12.27 12.08
CA SER A 95 -42.19 -13.36 12.12
C SER A 95 -41.52 -14.74 12.02
N LYS A 96 -42.14 -15.79 12.59
CA LYS A 96 -41.69 -17.19 12.39
C LYS A 96 -41.71 -17.61 10.90
N ASN A 97 -42.59 -16.98 10.11
CA ASN A 97 -42.68 -17.19 8.66
C ASN A 97 -41.71 -16.30 7.85
N ALA A 98 -40.77 -15.58 8.49
CA ALA A 98 -39.88 -14.65 7.79
C ALA A 98 -38.93 -15.36 6.81
N THR A 99 -38.72 -14.71 5.66
CA THR A 99 -37.76 -15.11 4.64
C THR A 99 -36.32 -14.83 5.07
N LYS A 100 -35.35 -15.54 4.49
CA LYS A 100 -33.92 -15.34 4.80
C LYS A 100 -33.45 -13.89 4.57
N SER A 101 -33.99 -13.22 3.55
CA SER A 101 -33.72 -11.82 3.26
C SER A 101 -34.20 -10.89 4.39
N GLU A 102 -35.38 -11.15 4.95
CA GLU A 102 -35.93 -10.37 6.07
C GLU A 102 -35.11 -10.59 7.34
N ILE A 103 -34.82 -11.86 7.69
CA ILE A 103 -33.96 -12.24 8.83
C ILE A 103 -32.60 -11.54 8.75
N LYS A 104 -31.94 -11.61 7.58
CA LYS A 104 -30.66 -10.94 7.31
C LYS A 104 -30.76 -9.41 7.34
N SER A 105 -31.89 -8.84 6.95
CA SER A 105 -32.12 -7.40 7.01
C SER A 105 -32.33 -6.90 8.45
N ALA A 106 -33.01 -7.70 9.29
CA ALA A 106 -33.27 -7.40 10.69
C ALA A 106 -31.96 -7.47 11.50
N TYR A 107 -31.19 -8.55 11.33
CA TYR A 107 -29.84 -8.67 11.90
C TYR A 107 -28.95 -7.47 11.54
N ARG A 108 -28.87 -7.06 10.27
CA ARG A 108 -28.10 -5.88 9.82
C ARG A 108 -28.58 -4.53 10.37
N LYS A 109 -29.82 -4.43 10.85
CA LYS A 109 -30.33 -3.23 11.54
C LYS A 109 -29.91 -3.28 13.01
N LEU A 110 -30.20 -4.39 13.69
CA LEU A 110 -29.91 -4.57 15.11
C LEU A 110 -28.41 -4.58 15.42
N ALA A 111 -27.59 -5.27 14.62
CA ALA A 111 -26.14 -5.33 14.79
C ALA A 111 -25.45 -3.97 14.64
N ARG A 112 -26.03 -3.00 13.90
CA ARG A 112 -25.52 -1.62 13.84
C ARG A 112 -25.95 -0.77 15.04
N ASN A 113 -27.11 -1.06 15.61
CA ASN A 113 -27.66 -0.33 16.76
C ASN A 113 -27.06 -0.79 18.11
N TYR A 114 -26.56 -2.03 18.17
CA TYR A 114 -25.98 -2.64 19.36
C TYR A 114 -24.49 -3.01 19.18
N HIS A 115 -23.81 -2.45 18.17
CA HIS A 115 -22.36 -2.65 18.00
C HIS A 115 -21.60 -2.01 19.18
N PRO A 116 -20.62 -2.69 19.81
CA PRO A 116 -19.92 -2.15 20.99
C PRO A 116 -19.21 -0.81 20.73
N ASP A 117 -18.72 -0.58 19.51
CA ASP A 117 -18.10 0.71 19.14
C ASP A 117 -19.10 1.87 19.01
N VAL A 118 -20.35 1.55 18.68
CA VAL A 118 -21.40 2.53 18.34
C VAL A 118 -22.33 2.81 19.52
N ASN A 119 -22.61 1.79 20.34
CA ASN A 119 -23.49 1.88 21.49
C ASN A 119 -22.77 1.41 22.77
N LYS A 120 -22.61 2.33 23.72
CA LYS A 120 -21.88 2.14 24.98
C LYS A 120 -22.80 2.03 26.20
N GLU A 121 -24.09 1.76 26.00
CA GLU A 121 -25.03 1.53 27.10
C GLU A 121 -24.75 0.18 27.81
N PRO A 122 -24.88 0.13 29.15
CA PRO A 122 -24.77 -1.14 29.87
C PRO A 122 -25.87 -2.11 29.42
N GLY A 123 -25.47 -3.31 28.98
CA GLY A 123 -26.36 -4.33 28.41
C GLY A 123 -26.53 -4.28 26.88
N ALA A 124 -25.86 -3.37 26.16
CA ALA A 124 -25.82 -3.41 24.69
C ALA A 124 -25.08 -4.67 24.17
N GLU A 125 -23.99 -5.06 24.83
CA GLU A 125 -23.18 -6.24 24.50
C GLU A 125 -23.96 -7.57 24.67
N GLU A 126 -24.75 -7.68 25.75
CA GLU A 126 -25.60 -8.86 26.01
C GLU A 126 -26.64 -9.05 24.92
N LYS A 127 -27.35 -7.97 24.54
CA LYS A 127 -28.29 -7.97 23.41
C LYS A 127 -27.59 -8.31 22.10
N PHE A 128 -26.38 -7.81 21.87
CA PHE A 128 -25.61 -8.14 20.67
C PHE A 128 -25.27 -9.64 20.59
N LYS A 129 -24.94 -10.28 21.72
CA LYS A 129 -24.73 -11.73 21.81
C LYS A 129 -26.02 -12.51 21.49
N GLU A 130 -27.16 -12.11 22.08
CA GLU A 130 -28.47 -12.71 21.78
C GLU A 130 -28.84 -12.59 20.29
N ILE A 131 -28.68 -11.40 19.71
CA ILE A 131 -28.95 -11.10 18.29
C ILE A 131 -28.06 -11.95 17.36
N SER A 132 -26.79 -12.14 17.73
CA SER A 132 -25.82 -12.94 16.97
C SER A 132 -26.18 -14.42 16.99
N ASN A 133 -26.48 -14.97 18.18
CA ASN A 133 -26.92 -16.36 18.34
C ASN A 133 -28.21 -16.63 17.55
N ALA A 134 -29.19 -15.73 17.64
CA ALA A 134 -30.44 -15.84 16.90
C ALA A 134 -30.23 -15.83 15.38
N TYR A 135 -29.30 -15.03 14.87
CA TYR A 135 -28.96 -15.01 13.45
C TYR A 135 -28.20 -16.26 13.01
N GLU A 136 -27.28 -16.80 13.82
CA GLU A 136 -26.56 -18.03 13.48
C GLU A 136 -27.54 -19.20 13.24
N VAL A 137 -28.49 -19.39 14.15
CA VAL A 137 -29.49 -20.47 14.08
C VAL A 137 -30.49 -20.26 12.94
N LEU A 138 -30.93 -19.01 12.69
CA LEU A 138 -31.97 -18.71 11.69
C LEU A 138 -31.44 -18.43 10.28
N SER A 139 -30.12 -18.32 10.09
CA SER A 139 -29.51 -18.08 8.77
C SER A 139 -29.26 -19.35 7.94
N ASP A 140 -29.06 -20.48 8.63
CA ASP A 140 -28.83 -21.81 8.06
C ASP A 140 -30.13 -22.62 8.00
N ASP A 141 -30.40 -23.34 6.89
CA ASP A 141 -31.65 -24.09 6.71
C ASP A 141 -31.75 -25.30 7.66
N GLU A 142 -30.64 -25.98 7.92
CA GLU A 142 -30.61 -27.18 8.76
C GLU A 142 -30.82 -26.77 10.22
N LYS A 143 -30.05 -25.79 10.71
CA LYS A 143 -30.21 -25.24 12.08
C LYS A 143 -31.59 -24.63 12.30
N LYS A 144 -32.12 -23.86 11.33
CA LYS A 144 -33.48 -23.32 11.38
C LYS A 144 -34.53 -24.43 11.47
N SER A 145 -34.41 -25.46 10.62
CA SER A 145 -35.36 -26.58 10.64
C SER A 145 -35.33 -27.40 11.94
N LEU A 146 -34.16 -27.50 12.59
CA LEU A 146 -34.01 -28.14 13.90
C LEU A 146 -34.62 -27.28 15.01
N TYR A 147 -34.38 -25.96 15.00
CA TYR A 147 -35.01 -25.01 15.92
C TYR A 147 -36.54 -25.01 15.79
N ASP A 148 -37.07 -24.98 14.58
CA ASP A 148 -38.51 -24.97 14.31
C ASP A 148 -39.20 -26.29 14.75
N ARG A 149 -38.46 -27.40 14.84
CA ARG A 149 -38.96 -28.73 15.26
C ARG A 149 -38.80 -29.02 16.75
N PHE A 150 -37.69 -28.59 17.36
CA PHE A 150 -37.26 -29.02 18.69
C PHE A 150 -36.94 -27.85 19.65
N GLY A 151 -37.10 -26.61 19.21
CA GLY A 151 -36.74 -25.41 19.97
C GLY A 151 -35.23 -25.28 20.20
N GLU A 152 -34.86 -24.40 21.15
CA GLU A 152 -33.46 -24.14 21.48
C GLU A 152 -32.70 -25.40 21.97
N ALA A 153 -33.39 -26.32 22.66
CA ALA A 153 -32.83 -27.57 23.14
C ALA A 153 -32.29 -28.47 22.01
N GLY A 154 -32.96 -28.50 20.85
CA GLY A 154 -32.51 -29.27 19.69
C GLY A 154 -31.26 -28.71 19.01
N VAL A 155 -31.00 -27.41 19.17
CA VAL A 155 -29.81 -26.75 18.60
C VAL A 155 -28.62 -26.83 19.55
N LYS A 156 -28.83 -26.61 20.86
CA LYS A 156 -27.78 -26.80 21.88
C LYS A 156 -27.29 -28.26 21.96
N GLY A 157 -28.17 -29.24 21.69
CA GLY A 157 -27.80 -30.66 21.65
C GLY A 157 -26.94 -31.07 20.44
N ALA A 158 -26.90 -30.28 19.36
CA ALA A 158 -26.18 -30.63 18.13
C ALA A 158 -24.67 -30.31 18.15
N GLY A 159 -24.17 -29.62 19.19
CA GLY A 159 -22.75 -29.24 19.33
C GLY A 159 -21.93 -30.07 20.34
N GLY A 160 -22.50 -31.12 20.93
CA GLY A 160 -21.95 -31.79 22.11
C GLY A 160 -21.08 -33.01 21.86
N MET A 161 -19.81 -32.84 21.44
CA MET A 161 -18.78 -33.88 21.60
C MET A 161 -17.35 -33.31 21.63
N GLY A 162 -16.94 -32.75 22.78
CA GLY A 162 -15.52 -32.48 23.06
C GLY A 162 -15.25 -31.24 23.93
N GLY A 163 -14.51 -31.44 25.03
CA GLY A 163 -13.76 -30.37 25.70
C GLY A 163 -14.49 -29.59 26.80
N MET A 164 -14.27 -29.99 28.05
CA MET A 164 -14.50 -29.13 29.22
C MET A 164 -13.47 -27.99 29.21
N GLY A 165 -13.90 -26.74 29.11
CA GLY A 165 -13.02 -25.56 29.05
C GLY A 165 -13.70 -24.30 29.57
N ASP A 166 -12.94 -23.42 30.22
CA ASP A 166 -13.43 -22.24 30.95
C ASP A 166 -14.00 -21.14 30.02
N PHE A 167 -15.18 -20.61 30.36
CA PHE A 167 -15.99 -19.72 29.52
C PHE A 167 -15.82 -18.24 29.91
N SER A 168 -14.60 -17.70 29.82
CA SER A 168 -14.28 -16.37 30.34
C SER A 168 -13.93 -15.27 29.31
N ASN A 169 -13.75 -15.55 28.00
CA ASN A 169 -13.61 -14.50 26.96
C ASN A 169 -14.11 -14.92 25.55
N PRO A 170 -15.15 -14.26 24.99
CA PRO A 170 -15.65 -14.56 23.63
C PRO A 170 -14.75 -14.09 22.47
N PHE A 171 -13.76 -13.22 22.71
CA PHE A 171 -12.90 -12.70 21.65
C PHE A 171 -11.85 -13.75 21.19
N ASP A 172 -11.27 -14.49 22.14
CA ASP A 172 -10.39 -15.64 21.85
C ASP A 172 -11.15 -16.79 21.18
N LEU A 173 -12.45 -16.95 21.44
CA LEU A 173 -13.28 -17.88 20.69
C LEU A 173 -13.52 -17.41 19.25
N PHE A 174 -13.60 -16.09 18.99
CA PHE A 174 -13.72 -15.61 17.62
C PHE A 174 -12.42 -15.79 16.82
N GLU A 175 -11.25 -15.52 17.40
CA GLU A 175 -9.97 -15.84 16.74
C GLU A 175 -9.78 -17.36 16.58
N SER A 176 -9.94 -18.17 17.63
CA SER A 176 -9.74 -19.62 17.53
C SER A 176 -10.82 -20.36 16.71
N LEU A 177 -12.04 -19.84 16.59
CA LEU A 177 -13.07 -20.40 15.70
C LEU A 177 -12.95 -19.87 14.27
N PHE A 178 -12.45 -18.65 14.03
CA PHE A 178 -12.20 -18.18 12.66
C PHE A 178 -10.89 -18.76 12.09
N GLU A 179 -9.87 -18.96 12.93
CA GLU A 179 -8.59 -19.60 12.58
C GLU A 179 -8.65 -21.14 12.65
N GLY A 180 -9.53 -21.72 13.49
CA GLY A 180 -9.70 -23.18 13.66
C GLY A 180 -10.92 -23.79 12.95
N MET A 181 -12.06 -23.09 12.87
CA MET A 181 -13.29 -23.52 12.15
C MET A 181 -13.47 -22.82 10.80
N GLY A 182 -12.57 -21.90 10.43
CA GLY A 182 -12.24 -21.65 9.03
C GLY A 182 -11.42 -22.78 8.39
N GLY A 183 -10.81 -23.65 9.22
CA GLY A 183 -9.84 -24.68 8.81
C GLY A 183 -10.35 -26.12 8.71
N MET A 184 -11.60 -26.42 9.12
CA MET A 184 -12.17 -27.78 9.09
C MET A 184 -13.50 -27.84 8.32
N GLY A 185 -13.47 -27.31 7.09
CA GLY A 185 -14.58 -27.33 6.12
C GLY A 185 -14.09 -26.94 4.72
N GLY A 186 -13.15 -26.00 4.65
CA GLY A 186 -12.16 -25.95 3.58
C GLY A 186 -11.04 -26.94 3.90
N GLY A 187 -10.84 -27.97 3.07
CA GLY A 187 -9.87 -29.02 3.36
C GLY A 187 -8.45 -28.50 3.54
N GLY A 188 -7.73 -29.04 4.52
CA GLY A 188 -6.34 -28.72 4.78
C GLY A 188 -5.51 -28.76 3.50
N GLY A 189 -4.69 -27.73 3.31
CA GLY A 189 -3.88 -27.49 2.12
C GLY A 189 -2.72 -28.47 1.89
N MET A 190 -2.91 -29.76 2.16
CA MET A 190 -2.19 -30.82 1.46
C MET A 190 -2.37 -30.56 -0.03
N GLY A 191 -1.29 -30.10 -0.67
CA GLY A 191 -1.35 -29.48 -2.00
C GLY A 191 -2.09 -30.36 -3.00
N ARG A 192 -3.29 -29.94 -3.40
CA ARG A 192 -4.05 -30.56 -4.50
C ARG A 192 -3.11 -30.75 -5.67
N GLY A 193 -2.85 -32.02 -6.00
CA GLY A 193 -1.70 -32.43 -6.81
C GLY A 193 -1.49 -31.55 -8.03
N SER A 194 -0.23 -31.13 -8.22
CA SER A 194 0.21 -30.24 -9.30
C SER A 194 -0.07 -30.86 -10.67
N ARG A 195 -1.31 -30.71 -11.15
CA ARG A 195 -1.62 -30.92 -12.57
C ARG A 195 -0.74 -29.96 -13.35
N SER A 196 -0.17 -30.45 -14.44
CA SER A 196 0.61 -29.71 -15.42
C SER A 196 -0.22 -28.61 -16.12
N ARG A 197 -0.58 -27.57 -15.38
CA ARG A 197 -1.38 -26.42 -15.84
C ARG A 197 -0.45 -25.37 -16.44
N ALA A 198 -1.02 -24.53 -17.29
CA ALA A 198 -0.46 -23.22 -17.63
C ALA A 198 -0.09 -22.47 -16.33
N VAL A 199 1.14 -21.95 -16.27
CA VAL A 199 1.61 -21.10 -15.17
C VAL A 199 1.96 -19.77 -15.79
N ASP A 200 1.33 -18.69 -15.32
CA ASP A 200 1.57 -17.36 -15.84
C ASP A 200 3.03 -16.91 -15.63
N GLY A 201 3.43 -15.96 -16.48
CA GLY A 201 4.77 -15.40 -16.51
C GLY A 201 5.07 -14.56 -15.27
N GLN A 202 6.35 -14.48 -14.93
CA GLN A 202 6.82 -13.58 -13.88
C GLN A 202 7.00 -12.18 -14.46
N ASP A 203 6.54 -11.18 -13.70
CA ASP A 203 6.79 -9.78 -14.01
C ASP A 203 8.30 -9.47 -14.01
N GLU A 204 8.71 -8.57 -14.89
CA GLU A 204 10.09 -8.11 -15.03
C GLU A 204 10.21 -6.66 -14.55
N TYR A 205 11.34 -6.28 -13.96
CA TYR A 205 11.57 -4.93 -13.43
C TYR A 205 12.76 -4.27 -14.11
N TYR A 206 12.61 -3.02 -14.54
CA TYR A 206 13.67 -2.26 -15.20
C TYR A 206 13.80 -0.87 -14.59
N SER A 207 14.99 -0.52 -14.09
CA SER A 207 15.29 0.83 -13.59
C SER A 207 15.66 1.76 -14.75
N LEU A 208 14.76 2.69 -15.08
CA LEU A 208 14.99 3.71 -16.10
C LEU A 208 15.47 5.01 -15.44
N ILE A 209 16.77 5.25 -15.56
CA ILE A 209 17.39 6.52 -15.14
C ILE A 209 17.08 7.60 -16.19
N LEU A 210 16.58 8.74 -15.70
CA LEU A 210 16.26 9.95 -16.48
C LEU A 210 16.91 11.19 -15.86
N ASN A 211 17.24 12.17 -16.70
CA ASN A 211 17.61 13.50 -16.24
C ASN A 211 16.37 14.29 -15.79
N PHE A 212 16.53 15.24 -14.84
CA PHE A 212 15.43 16.10 -14.37
C PHE A 212 14.61 16.72 -15.52
N LYS A 213 15.27 17.26 -16.56
CA LYS A 213 14.59 17.87 -17.71
C LYS A 213 13.79 16.85 -18.54
N GLU A 214 14.31 15.64 -18.72
CA GLU A 214 13.61 14.55 -19.43
C GLU A 214 12.35 14.13 -18.67
N ALA A 215 12.42 14.04 -17.33
CA ALA A 215 11.26 13.76 -16.49
C ALA A 215 10.18 14.85 -16.55
N VAL A 216 10.58 16.13 -16.67
CA VAL A 216 9.66 17.26 -16.80
C VAL A 216 8.93 17.27 -18.14
N PHE A 217 9.64 17.10 -19.26
CA PHE A 217 9.03 17.14 -20.59
C PHE A 217 8.40 15.81 -21.04
N GLY A 218 8.81 14.69 -20.46
CA GLY A 218 8.55 13.37 -21.00
C GLY A 218 9.42 13.08 -22.23
N MET A 219 9.60 11.81 -22.56
CA MET A 219 10.36 11.40 -23.73
C MET A 219 9.90 10.04 -24.26
N GLU A 220 10.21 9.77 -25.51
CA GLU A 220 10.15 8.43 -26.09
C GLU A 220 11.56 7.85 -26.10
N LYS A 221 11.75 6.66 -25.50
CA LYS A 221 13.06 6.03 -25.30
C LYS A 221 12.94 4.53 -25.59
N GLU A 222 13.79 4.03 -26.49
CA GLU A 222 13.96 2.58 -26.64
C GLU A 222 14.81 2.05 -25.49
N ILE A 223 14.35 0.97 -24.86
CA ILE A 223 15.15 0.22 -23.90
C ILE A 223 15.34 -1.21 -24.39
N GLU A 224 16.48 -1.80 -24.04
CA GLU A 224 16.84 -3.16 -24.37
C GLU A 224 16.72 -4.04 -23.12
N ILE A 225 15.83 -5.04 -23.16
CA ILE A 225 15.58 -5.96 -22.05
C ILE A 225 15.84 -7.39 -22.50
N THR A 226 16.50 -8.15 -21.63
CA THR A 226 16.71 -9.59 -21.80
C THR A 226 15.67 -10.35 -20.96
N ARG A 227 14.69 -10.98 -21.60
CA ARG A 227 13.59 -11.71 -20.95
C ARG A 227 13.46 -13.13 -21.46
N LEU A 228 12.69 -13.96 -20.76
CA LEU A 228 12.26 -15.26 -21.28
C LEU A 228 11.07 -15.07 -22.21
N GLU A 229 11.20 -15.46 -23.48
CA GLU A 229 10.08 -15.50 -24.43
C GLU A 229 9.67 -16.94 -24.73
N SER A 230 8.44 -17.14 -25.21
CA SER A 230 7.98 -18.45 -25.68
C SER A 230 8.91 -18.99 -26.78
N CYS A 231 9.30 -20.24 -26.67
CA CYS A 231 10.20 -20.88 -27.62
C CYS A 231 9.53 -21.02 -28.99
N GLY A 232 9.96 -20.23 -29.97
CA GLY A 232 9.34 -20.18 -31.30
C GLY A 232 9.40 -21.48 -32.11
N THR A 233 10.24 -22.46 -31.74
CA THR A 233 10.24 -23.77 -32.41
C THR A 233 9.18 -24.72 -31.87
N CYS A 234 8.79 -24.63 -30.59
CA CYS A 234 7.80 -25.52 -29.96
C CYS A 234 6.57 -24.80 -29.40
N GLU A 235 6.42 -23.51 -29.69
CA GLU A 235 5.29 -22.65 -29.31
C GLU A 235 4.95 -22.67 -27.81
N GLY A 236 5.95 -22.87 -26.94
CA GLY A 236 5.75 -22.94 -25.49
C GLY A 236 5.41 -24.34 -24.93
N SER A 237 5.27 -25.36 -25.78
CA SER A 237 4.96 -26.74 -25.35
C SER A 237 6.13 -27.46 -24.68
N GLY A 238 7.38 -27.07 -25.01
CA GLY A 238 8.60 -27.75 -24.57
C GLY A 238 8.90 -29.07 -25.30
N ALA A 239 7.96 -29.60 -26.10
CA ALA A 239 8.10 -30.82 -26.87
C ALA A 239 8.77 -30.58 -28.24
N LYS A 240 9.42 -31.60 -28.80
CA LYS A 240 9.95 -31.56 -30.17
C LYS A 240 8.79 -31.41 -31.17
N PRO A 241 8.88 -30.52 -32.17
CA PRO A 241 7.83 -30.34 -33.17
C PRO A 241 7.45 -31.65 -33.87
N GLY A 242 6.15 -31.85 -34.09
CA GLY A 242 5.60 -33.08 -34.65
C GLY A 242 5.49 -34.25 -33.64
N THR A 243 6.05 -34.16 -32.44
CA THR A 243 5.82 -35.15 -31.37
C THR A 243 4.64 -34.76 -30.49
N LYS A 244 3.85 -35.75 -30.04
CA LYS A 244 2.76 -35.54 -29.09
C LYS A 244 3.18 -36.03 -27.70
N PRO A 245 2.82 -35.34 -26.60
CA PRO A 245 3.03 -35.86 -25.25
C PRO A 245 2.29 -37.19 -25.06
N THR A 246 2.95 -38.16 -24.44
CA THR A 246 2.34 -39.44 -24.05
C THR A 246 2.20 -39.50 -22.52
N LYS A 247 1.20 -40.25 -22.03
CA LYS A 247 1.01 -40.40 -20.58
C LYS A 247 2.22 -41.09 -19.96
N CYS A 248 2.74 -40.54 -18.87
CA CYS A 248 3.85 -41.12 -18.12
C CYS A 248 3.44 -42.49 -17.56
N THR A 249 4.18 -43.55 -17.94
CA THR A 249 3.92 -44.93 -17.52
C THR A 249 4.15 -45.11 -16.01
N THR A 250 5.22 -44.53 -15.45
CA THR A 250 5.61 -44.67 -14.03
C THR A 250 4.55 -44.16 -13.05
N CYS A 251 3.78 -43.13 -13.41
CA CYS A 251 2.72 -42.56 -12.56
C CYS A 251 1.31 -42.65 -13.17
N GLY A 252 1.13 -43.35 -14.29
CA GLY A 252 -0.16 -43.46 -14.98
C GLY A 252 -0.78 -42.11 -15.41
N GLY A 253 0.03 -41.05 -15.57
CA GLY A 253 -0.45 -39.69 -15.84
C GLY A 253 -0.69 -38.80 -14.61
N GLN A 254 -0.46 -39.29 -13.39
CA GLN A 254 -0.78 -38.56 -12.15
C GLN A 254 0.27 -37.51 -11.76
N GLY A 255 1.48 -37.55 -12.35
CA GLY A 255 2.59 -36.64 -12.04
C GLY A 255 3.28 -36.91 -10.70
N GLN A 256 2.68 -37.71 -9.82
CA GLN A 256 3.18 -38.06 -8.50
C GLN A 256 3.20 -39.58 -8.32
N VAL A 257 4.06 -40.08 -7.44
CA VAL A 257 4.16 -41.49 -7.06
C VAL A 257 4.09 -41.61 -5.55
N VAL A 258 3.30 -42.57 -5.06
CA VAL A 258 3.18 -42.85 -3.62
C VAL A 258 4.26 -43.86 -3.24
N SER A 259 5.20 -43.44 -2.41
CA SER A 259 6.19 -44.33 -1.81
C SER A 259 5.69 -44.74 -0.42
N SER A 260 5.54 -46.05 -0.20
CA SER A 260 5.12 -46.59 1.09
C SER A 260 6.32 -47.22 1.80
N ALA A 261 6.58 -46.75 3.02
CA ALA A 261 7.60 -47.28 3.91
C ALA A 261 6.92 -47.97 5.10
N ARG A 262 7.27 -49.22 5.37
CA ARG A 262 6.81 -49.94 6.57
C ARG A 262 7.72 -49.55 7.74
N THR A 263 7.16 -48.94 8.76
CA THR A 263 7.83 -48.66 10.04
C THR A 263 7.25 -49.58 11.13
N PRO A 264 7.92 -49.74 12.28
CA PRO A 264 7.35 -50.51 13.41
C PRO A 264 6.02 -49.95 13.95
N LEU A 265 5.67 -48.71 13.58
CA LEU A 265 4.43 -48.02 13.99
C LEU A 265 3.32 -48.08 12.91
N GLY A 266 3.56 -48.68 11.74
CA GLY A 266 2.56 -48.84 10.68
C GLY A 266 3.12 -48.65 9.26
N VAL A 267 2.23 -48.40 8.30
CA VAL A 267 2.61 -48.07 6.92
C VAL A 267 2.57 -46.56 6.75
N PHE A 268 3.74 -45.94 6.60
CA PHE A 268 3.86 -44.51 6.29
C PHE A 268 3.86 -44.33 4.77
N GLN A 269 2.95 -43.50 4.24
CA GLN A 269 2.88 -43.20 2.81
C GLN A 269 3.31 -41.74 2.57
N GLN A 270 4.35 -41.56 1.77
CA GLN A 270 4.80 -40.24 1.30
C GLN A 270 4.52 -40.09 -0.19
N VAL A 271 3.98 -38.94 -0.59
CA VAL A 271 3.74 -38.61 -2.00
C VAL A 271 4.93 -37.84 -2.53
N MET A 272 5.62 -38.39 -3.53
CA MET A 272 6.76 -37.74 -4.18
C MET A 272 6.39 -37.34 -5.61
N THR A 273 7.06 -36.34 -6.18
CA THR A 273 6.95 -36.04 -7.61
C THR A 273 7.52 -37.21 -8.42
N CYS A 274 6.86 -37.57 -9.51
CA CYS A 274 7.29 -38.68 -10.36
C CYS A 274 8.58 -38.29 -11.11
N SER A 275 9.70 -38.95 -10.80
CA SER A 275 11.01 -38.67 -11.41
C SER A 275 11.03 -38.80 -12.93
N SER A 276 10.27 -39.74 -13.50
CA SER A 276 10.21 -39.95 -14.96
C SER A 276 9.53 -38.81 -15.74
N CYS A 277 8.79 -37.92 -15.08
CA CYS A 277 8.08 -36.82 -15.73
C CYS A 277 8.16 -35.49 -14.96
N ASN A 278 8.95 -35.42 -13.88
CA ASN A 278 9.15 -34.22 -13.05
C ASN A 278 7.83 -33.49 -12.67
N GLY A 279 6.79 -34.26 -12.33
CA GLY A 279 5.49 -33.70 -11.95
C GLY A 279 4.50 -33.44 -13.10
N THR A 280 4.87 -33.58 -14.37
CA THR A 280 3.96 -33.22 -15.47
C THR A 280 2.82 -34.21 -15.70
N GLY A 281 3.05 -35.50 -15.40
CA GLY A 281 2.17 -36.60 -15.82
C GLY A 281 2.37 -37.04 -17.27
N GLU A 282 3.14 -36.31 -18.07
CA GLU A 282 3.34 -36.57 -19.50
C GLU A 282 4.82 -36.59 -19.86
N ILE A 283 5.19 -37.53 -20.73
CA ILE A 283 6.54 -37.65 -21.30
C ILE A 283 6.46 -37.18 -22.75
N SER A 284 7.37 -36.29 -23.14
CA SER A 284 7.56 -35.85 -24.52
C SER A 284 9.05 -35.79 -24.83
N THR A 285 9.41 -35.98 -26.10
CA THR A 285 10.79 -35.72 -26.54
C THR A 285 11.08 -34.23 -26.35
N PRO A 286 12.11 -33.82 -25.61
CA PRO A 286 12.35 -32.41 -25.34
C PRO A 286 12.71 -31.66 -26.63
N CYS A 287 12.25 -30.41 -26.73
CA CYS A 287 12.65 -29.52 -27.83
C CYS A 287 14.13 -29.14 -27.69
N GLY A 288 14.91 -29.29 -28.77
CA GLY A 288 16.36 -29.07 -28.75
C GLY A 288 16.82 -27.62 -28.51
N THR A 289 15.95 -26.62 -28.70
CA THR A 289 16.31 -25.20 -28.53
C THR A 289 16.05 -24.64 -27.13
N CYS A 290 15.10 -25.20 -26.39
CA CYS A 290 14.75 -24.81 -25.02
C CYS A 290 14.93 -25.94 -23.99
N SER A 291 15.50 -27.08 -24.41
CA SER A 291 15.76 -28.28 -23.61
C SER A 291 14.58 -28.75 -22.74
N GLY A 292 13.34 -28.52 -23.20
CA GLY A 292 12.12 -28.86 -22.49
C GLY A 292 11.44 -27.77 -21.65
N ASP A 293 12.04 -26.59 -21.38
CA ASP A 293 11.37 -25.54 -20.56
C ASP A 293 10.25 -24.80 -21.32
N GLY A 294 10.19 -24.92 -22.64
CA GLY A 294 9.23 -24.23 -23.51
C GLY A 294 9.54 -22.75 -23.74
N ARG A 295 10.58 -22.20 -23.12
CA ARG A 295 10.95 -20.78 -23.18
C ARG A 295 12.43 -20.61 -23.51
N VAL A 296 12.77 -19.48 -24.11
CA VAL A 296 14.14 -19.12 -24.51
C VAL A 296 14.46 -17.70 -24.07
N ARG A 297 15.67 -17.47 -23.57
CA ARG A 297 16.13 -16.11 -23.26
C ARG A 297 16.37 -15.36 -24.57
N LYS A 298 15.74 -14.20 -24.72
CA LYS A 298 15.90 -13.31 -25.87
C LYS A 298 16.01 -11.87 -25.41
N THR A 299 16.77 -11.10 -26.16
CA THR A 299 16.91 -9.66 -25.97
C THR A 299 15.99 -8.95 -26.94
N LYS A 300 15.15 -8.05 -26.42
CA LYS A 300 14.14 -7.31 -27.19
C LYS A 300 14.28 -5.82 -26.91
N ARG A 301 14.20 -5.01 -27.96
CA ARG A 301 14.06 -3.56 -27.87
C ARG A 301 12.58 -3.20 -27.76
N ILE A 302 12.23 -2.39 -26.75
CA ILE A 302 10.87 -1.95 -26.46
C ILE A 302 10.88 -0.42 -26.43
N SER A 303 10.03 0.20 -27.25
CA SER A 303 9.83 1.65 -27.23
C SER A 303 8.89 2.03 -26.08
N LEU A 304 9.37 2.91 -25.20
CA LEU A 304 8.62 3.41 -24.05
C LEU A 304 8.31 4.88 -24.22
N LYS A 305 7.04 5.25 -24.01
CA LYS A 305 6.59 6.63 -23.91
C LYS A 305 6.49 7.01 -22.43
N VAL A 306 7.48 7.76 -21.94
CA VAL A 306 7.47 8.32 -20.58
C VAL A 306 6.60 9.59 -20.59
N PRO A 307 5.52 9.68 -19.79
CA PRO A 307 4.69 10.87 -19.75
C PRO A 307 5.42 12.06 -19.11
N ALA A 308 5.03 13.27 -19.50
CA ALA A 308 5.56 14.49 -18.93
C ALA A 308 5.17 14.65 -17.45
N GLY A 309 6.11 15.11 -16.62
CA GLY A 309 5.89 15.39 -15.19
C GLY A 309 6.04 14.19 -14.25
N VAL A 310 6.56 13.06 -14.74
CA VAL A 310 6.90 11.89 -13.88
C VAL A 310 7.86 12.28 -12.76
N ASP A 311 7.71 11.63 -11.62
CA ASP A 311 8.58 11.84 -10.45
C ASP A 311 9.40 10.58 -10.14
N SER A 312 10.46 10.74 -9.34
CA SER A 312 11.32 9.61 -8.95
C SER A 312 10.53 8.56 -8.16
N GLY A 313 10.74 7.28 -8.46
CA GLY A 313 9.96 6.16 -7.92
C GLY A 313 8.64 5.87 -8.64
N SER A 314 8.27 6.68 -9.65
CA SER A 314 7.10 6.39 -10.51
C SER A 314 7.25 5.04 -11.22
N ARG A 315 6.15 4.29 -11.35
CA ARG A 315 6.14 2.96 -11.99
C ARG A 315 5.29 2.97 -13.25
N LEU A 316 5.92 2.75 -14.40
CA LEU A 316 5.26 2.60 -15.70
C LEU A 316 5.10 1.12 -16.03
N ARG A 317 3.85 0.66 -16.20
CA ARG A 317 3.51 -0.74 -16.51
C ARG A 317 3.33 -0.92 -18.02
N VAL A 318 4.08 -1.86 -18.60
CA VAL A 318 4.01 -2.25 -20.01
C VAL A 318 3.49 -3.68 -20.07
N ARG A 319 2.31 -3.87 -20.67
CA ARG A 319 1.58 -5.14 -20.58
C ARG A 319 2.16 -6.23 -21.50
N GLY A 320 2.30 -7.44 -20.99
CA GLY A 320 2.80 -8.62 -21.73
C GLY A 320 4.29 -8.58 -22.10
N GLU A 321 5.03 -7.57 -21.62
CA GLU A 321 6.46 -7.40 -21.88
C GLU A 321 7.38 -7.99 -20.79
N GLY A 322 6.81 -8.62 -19.75
CA GLY A 322 7.54 -9.43 -18.77
C GLY A 322 7.92 -10.82 -19.31
N ASN A 323 8.23 -11.77 -18.42
CA ASN A 323 8.63 -13.12 -18.83
C ASN A 323 7.44 -13.95 -19.33
N ALA A 324 7.68 -14.85 -20.28
CA ALA A 324 6.68 -15.80 -20.76
C ALA A 324 6.29 -16.83 -19.68
N GLY A 325 5.00 -17.13 -19.61
CA GLY A 325 4.44 -18.22 -18.81
C GLY A 325 4.90 -19.59 -19.30
N LYS A 326 4.84 -20.59 -18.41
CA LYS A 326 5.09 -21.99 -18.76
C LYS A 326 3.81 -22.62 -19.30
N LYS A 327 3.95 -23.51 -20.29
CA LYS A 327 2.86 -24.39 -20.79
C LYS A 327 1.61 -23.61 -21.25
N GLY A 328 1.82 -22.52 -21.99
CA GLY A 328 0.73 -21.67 -22.49
C GLY A 328 0.14 -20.70 -21.45
N GLY A 329 0.79 -20.50 -20.30
CA GLY A 329 0.47 -19.40 -19.40
C GLY A 329 0.71 -18.03 -20.05
N SER A 330 -0.03 -17.02 -19.63
CA SER A 330 0.11 -15.67 -20.15
C SER A 330 1.48 -15.08 -19.80
N PRO A 331 2.07 -14.18 -20.60
CA PRO A 331 3.28 -13.47 -20.21
C PRO A 331 2.98 -12.51 -19.04
N GLY A 332 3.96 -12.34 -18.15
CA GLY A 332 3.94 -11.29 -17.14
C GLY A 332 4.10 -9.90 -17.75
N ASP A 333 4.07 -8.88 -16.92
CA ASP A 333 4.23 -7.49 -17.32
C ASP A 333 5.64 -6.96 -17.01
N LEU A 334 6.01 -5.88 -17.69
CA LEU A 334 7.23 -5.13 -17.41
C LEU A 334 6.88 -3.90 -16.57
N PHE A 335 7.50 -3.77 -15.41
CA PHE A 335 7.42 -2.59 -14.55
C PHE A 335 8.71 -1.78 -14.65
N VAL A 336 8.60 -0.64 -15.34
CA VAL A 336 9.68 0.33 -15.47
C VAL A 336 9.62 1.28 -14.27
N VAL A 337 10.60 1.20 -13.39
CA VAL A 337 10.76 2.10 -12.24
C VAL A 337 11.61 3.28 -12.69
N ILE A 338 11.06 4.49 -12.59
CA ILE A 338 11.73 5.71 -13.03
C ILE A 338 12.57 6.27 -11.89
N GLU A 339 13.86 6.48 -12.14
CA GLU A 339 14.78 7.15 -11.23
C GLU A 339 15.22 8.48 -11.85
N VAL A 340 14.93 9.60 -11.19
CA VAL A 340 15.23 10.93 -11.72
C VAL A 340 16.49 11.48 -11.06
N ILE A 341 17.52 11.77 -11.86
CA ILE A 341 18.72 12.48 -11.41
C ILE A 341 18.31 13.95 -11.11
N PRO A 342 18.50 14.44 -9.87
CA PRO A 342 18.16 15.82 -9.52
C PRO A 342 19.11 16.83 -10.17
N ASP A 343 18.57 17.97 -10.59
CA ASP A 343 19.36 19.08 -11.14
C ASP A 343 19.99 19.91 -10.00
N PRO A 344 21.26 20.31 -10.10
CA PRO A 344 21.93 21.07 -9.04
C PRO A 344 21.44 22.53 -8.91
N VAL A 345 20.80 23.07 -9.95
CA VAL A 345 20.31 24.45 -10.03
C VAL A 345 18.81 24.51 -9.77
N LEU A 346 18.03 23.61 -10.38
CA LEU A 346 16.57 23.57 -10.30
C LEU A 346 16.09 22.45 -9.38
N LYS A 347 15.49 22.81 -8.24
CA LYS A 347 14.94 21.83 -7.29
C LYS A 347 13.44 21.67 -7.50
N ARG A 348 12.97 20.43 -7.62
CA ARG A 348 11.53 20.13 -7.70
C ARG A 348 10.90 20.20 -6.31
N GLU A 349 9.70 20.79 -6.25
CA GLU A 349 8.81 20.75 -5.09
C GLU A 349 7.41 20.45 -5.62
N ASP A 350 7.04 19.16 -5.62
CA ASP A 350 5.83 18.61 -6.26
C ASP A 350 5.67 18.99 -7.75
N THR A 351 4.83 19.98 -8.05
CA THR A 351 4.65 20.58 -9.39
C THR A 351 5.41 21.89 -9.60
N ASN A 352 5.90 22.48 -8.52
CA ASN A 352 6.65 23.74 -8.54
C ASN A 352 8.15 23.48 -8.68
N ILE A 353 8.89 24.52 -9.05
CA ILE A 353 10.35 24.48 -9.16
C ILE A 353 10.94 25.59 -8.31
N LEU A 354 11.71 25.23 -7.29
CA LEU A 354 12.50 26.13 -6.48
C LEU A 354 13.82 26.46 -7.19
N TYR A 355 14.08 27.75 -7.38
CA TYR A 355 15.37 28.27 -7.83
C TYR A 355 15.85 29.37 -6.89
N THR A 356 17.13 29.32 -6.48
CA THR A 356 17.74 30.38 -5.67
C THR A 356 18.49 31.35 -6.58
N CYS A 357 17.92 32.54 -6.79
CA CYS A 357 18.55 33.60 -7.57
C CYS A 357 19.46 34.44 -6.67
N LYS A 358 20.77 34.44 -6.96
CA LYS A 358 21.76 35.30 -6.30
C LYS A 358 21.77 36.67 -6.98
N ILE A 359 21.57 37.74 -6.22
CA ILE A 359 21.56 39.12 -6.72
C ILE A 359 22.49 40.00 -5.89
N SER A 360 23.05 41.06 -6.49
CA SER A 360 23.84 42.03 -5.71
C SER A 360 22.92 42.87 -4.81
N TYR A 361 23.48 43.41 -3.73
CA TYR A 361 22.74 44.34 -2.87
C TYR A 361 22.33 45.64 -3.60
N ILE A 362 23.07 46.06 -4.62
CA ILE A 362 22.75 47.24 -5.45
C ILE A 362 21.52 46.94 -6.33
N ASP A 363 21.53 45.79 -7.01
CA ASP A 363 20.41 45.31 -7.83
C ASP A 363 19.12 45.13 -7.01
N ALA A 364 19.25 44.67 -5.76
CA ALA A 364 18.12 44.52 -4.84
C ALA A 364 17.49 45.87 -4.47
N ILE A 365 18.31 46.92 -4.32
CA ILE A 365 17.86 48.28 -3.98
C ILE A 365 17.23 48.96 -5.20
N LEU A 366 17.93 48.98 -6.34
CA LEU A 366 17.51 49.71 -7.55
C LEU A 366 16.44 48.98 -8.36
N GLY A 367 16.35 47.65 -8.22
CA GLY A 367 15.59 46.81 -9.14
C GLY A 367 16.39 46.53 -10.41
N THR A 368 16.17 45.36 -11.00
CA THR A 368 16.95 44.89 -12.15
C THR A 368 16.14 43.89 -12.99
N THR A 369 16.65 43.47 -14.14
CA THR A 369 16.07 42.37 -14.94
C THR A 369 17.14 41.31 -15.17
N LEU A 370 16.89 40.09 -14.68
CA LEU A 370 17.88 39.01 -14.67
C LEU A 370 17.41 37.81 -15.49
N LYS A 371 18.34 37.19 -16.20
CA LYS A 371 18.09 35.94 -16.94
C LYS A 371 18.07 34.76 -15.98
N VAL A 372 16.88 34.26 -15.70
CA VAL A 372 16.67 33.10 -14.82
C VAL A 372 16.63 31.81 -15.66
N PRO A 373 17.38 30.77 -15.29
CA PRO A 373 17.21 29.45 -15.89
C PRO A 373 15.86 28.86 -15.49
N THR A 374 15.08 28.45 -16.48
CA THR A 374 13.84 27.68 -16.31
C THR A 374 13.99 26.33 -17.01
N VAL A 375 13.07 25.40 -16.80
CA VAL A 375 13.07 24.12 -17.53
C VAL A 375 12.93 24.32 -19.04
N ASP A 376 12.21 25.35 -19.48
CA ASP A 376 11.94 25.66 -20.90
C ASP A 376 13.10 26.43 -21.58
N GLY A 377 14.15 26.80 -20.84
CA GLY A 377 15.20 27.72 -21.30
C GLY A 377 15.36 28.94 -20.38
N THR A 378 16.09 29.96 -20.82
CA THR A 378 16.28 31.20 -20.06
C THR A 378 15.11 32.17 -20.27
N VAL A 379 14.65 32.80 -19.19
CA VAL A 379 13.55 33.79 -19.21
C VAL A 379 13.97 34.99 -18.36
N ASP A 380 13.64 36.20 -18.84
CA ASP A 380 13.92 37.43 -18.12
C ASP A 380 12.94 37.62 -16.94
N LEU A 381 13.47 37.70 -15.72
CA LEU A 381 12.73 38.00 -14.49
C LEU A 381 12.99 39.44 -14.07
N LYS A 382 11.92 40.24 -13.97
CA LYS A 382 11.98 41.60 -13.42
C LYS A 382 11.96 41.55 -11.89
N VAL A 383 13.04 42.00 -11.26
CA VAL A 383 13.17 42.16 -9.80
C VAL A 383 12.78 43.59 -9.44
N PRO A 384 11.77 43.83 -8.59
CA PRO A 384 11.37 45.19 -8.20
C PRO A 384 12.42 45.85 -7.29
N ALA A 385 12.47 47.18 -7.32
CA ALA A 385 13.29 47.98 -6.40
C ALA A 385 12.89 47.73 -4.94
N GLY A 386 13.86 47.71 -4.03
CA GLY A 386 13.67 47.44 -2.61
C GLY A 386 13.35 45.98 -2.26
N THR A 387 13.67 45.02 -3.14
CA THR A 387 13.44 43.58 -2.89
C THR A 387 14.22 43.11 -1.65
N GLN A 388 13.52 42.48 -0.72
CA GLN A 388 14.13 42.01 0.53
C GLN A 388 14.84 40.66 0.36
N PRO A 389 15.91 40.38 1.13
CA PRO A 389 16.53 39.06 1.15
C PRO A 389 15.52 37.99 1.57
N GLY A 390 15.46 36.89 0.81
CA GLY A 390 14.53 35.79 1.05
C GLY A 390 13.14 35.94 0.44
N THR A 391 12.81 37.09 -0.19
CA THR A 391 11.57 37.24 -0.96
C THR A 391 11.49 36.18 -2.06
N THR A 392 10.32 35.56 -2.24
CA THR A 392 10.06 34.60 -3.31
C THR A 392 9.23 35.27 -4.40
N LEU A 393 9.78 35.34 -5.61
CA LEU A 393 9.10 35.83 -6.81
C LEU A 393 8.53 34.63 -7.58
N VAL A 394 7.27 34.72 -8.02
CA VAL A 394 6.57 33.60 -8.68
C VAL A 394 6.54 33.82 -10.19
N MET A 395 7.08 32.86 -10.94
CA MET A 395 6.99 32.79 -12.40
C MET A 395 5.89 31.79 -12.79
N ALA A 396 4.72 32.32 -13.12
CA ALA A 396 3.54 31.51 -13.41
C ALA A 396 3.73 30.55 -14.60
N LYS A 397 3.22 29.32 -14.48
CA LYS A 397 3.24 28.24 -15.49
C LYS A 397 4.64 27.78 -15.93
N LYS A 398 5.69 28.08 -15.15
CA LYS A 398 7.09 27.71 -15.44
C LYS A 398 7.60 26.50 -14.65
N GLY A 399 6.74 25.86 -13.87
CA GLY A 399 7.02 24.60 -13.17
C GLY A 399 6.81 23.35 -14.04
N VAL A 400 6.58 22.23 -13.35
CA VAL A 400 6.39 20.89 -13.92
C VAL A 400 4.93 20.70 -14.36
N PRO A 401 4.65 20.03 -15.50
CA PRO A 401 3.28 19.65 -15.87
C PRO A 401 2.67 18.63 -14.89
N VAL A 402 1.36 18.73 -14.67
CA VAL A 402 0.60 17.77 -13.87
C VAL A 402 0.42 16.48 -14.68
N LEU A 403 0.68 15.33 -14.05
CA LEU A 403 0.45 14.01 -14.65
C LEU A 403 -0.98 13.89 -15.21
N ASN A 404 -1.10 13.36 -16.43
CA ASN A 404 -2.35 13.25 -17.21
C ASN A 404 -3.03 14.59 -17.59
N LYS A 405 -2.45 15.75 -17.26
CA LYS A 405 -2.98 17.09 -17.59
C LYS A 405 -1.89 18.01 -18.13
N SER A 406 -1.41 17.72 -19.34
CA SER A 406 -0.32 18.48 -20.00
C SER A 406 -0.54 19.99 -20.11
N ASN A 407 -1.80 20.45 -20.18
CA ASN A 407 -2.15 21.87 -20.25
C ASN A 407 -2.11 22.59 -18.88
N MET A 408 -1.86 21.87 -17.78
CA MET A 408 -1.68 22.44 -16.44
C MET A 408 -0.22 22.24 -16.00
N ARG A 409 0.46 23.34 -15.69
CA ARG A 409 1.82 23.35 -15.10
C ARG A 409 1.79 24.10 -13.78
N GLY A 410 2.64 23.68 -12.84
CA GLY A 410 2.95 24.48 -11.66
C GLY A 410 3.79 25.71 -12.01
N ASP A 411 4.31 26.36 -10.97
CA ASP A 411 5.03 27.63 -11.07
C ASP A 411 6.52 27.47 -10.72
N GLN A 412 7.36 28.39 -11.19
CA GLN A 412 8.75 28.47 -10.73
C GLN A 412 8.87 29.53 -9.63
N LEU A 413 9.25 29.10 -8.44
CA LEU A 413 9.43 29.88 -7.23
C LEU A 413 10.90 30.33 -7.14
N VAL A 414 11.15 31.60 -7.45
CA VAL A 414 12.48 32.20 -7.45
C VAL A 414 12.73 32.88 -6.11
N ARG A 415 13.47 32.20 -5.23
CA ARG A 415 13.88 32.75 -3.94
C ARG A 415 15.09 33.66 -4.14
N VAL A 416 14.95 34.93 -3.77
CA VAL A 416 16.00 35.93 -3.89
C VAL A 416 16.99 35.81 -2.73
N GLN A 417 18.27 35.58 -3.04
CA GLN A 417 19.38 35.62 -2.10
C GLN A 417 20.26 36.83 -2.43
N VAL A 418 20.24 37.84 -1.56
CA VAL A 418 21.10 39.02 -1.72
C VAL A 418 22.51 38.69 -1.25
N GLU A 419 23.50 38.86 -2.13
CA GLU A 419 24.92 38.68 -1.80
C GLU A 419 25.55 40.03 -1.45
N ILE A 420 26.07 40.13 -0.22
CA ILE A 420 26.81 41.29 0.28
C ILE A 420 28.32 40.98 0.13
N PRO A 421 29.11 41.83 -0.54
CA PRO A 421 30.53 41.59 -0.75
C PRO A 421 31.30 41.63 0.58
N LYS A 422 32.18 40.65 0.80
CA LYS A 422 33.00 40.54 2.04
C LYS A 422 34.17 41.53 2.10
N ARG A 423 34.49 42.19 0.99
CA ARG A 423 35.58 43.16 0.84
C ARG A 423 35.09 44.28 -0.08
N LEU A 424 35.44 45.50 0.27
CA LEU A 424 35.10 46.72 -0.46
C LEU A 424 36.39 47.49 -0.76
N SER A 425 36.45 48.12 -1.93
CA SER A 425 37.50 49.09 -2.24
C SER A 425 37.39 50.36 -1.39
N LYS A 426 38.44 51.19 -1.39
CA LYS A 426 38.44 52.47 -0.66
C LYS A 426 37.38 53.45 -1.18
N GLU A 427 37.01 53.35 -2.45
CA GLU A 427 36.02 54.23 -3.09
C GLU A 427 34.59 53.77 -2.79
N GLU A 428 34.29 52.47 -2.98
CA GLU A 428 32.99 51.89 -2.60
C GLU A 428 32.69 52.11 -1.11
N LYS A 429 33.69 51.97 -0.24
CA LYS A 429 33.51 52.20 1.21
C LYS A 429 33.09 53.64 1.51
N LYS A 430 33.68 54.65 0.85
CA LYS A 430 33.30 56.06 1.02
C LYS A 430 31.85 56.29 0.57
N LEU A 431 31.47 55.77 -0.59
CA LEU A 431 30.10 55.90 -1.11
C LEU A 431 29.06 55.25 -0.17
N ILE A 432 29.40 54.11 0.44
CA ILE A 432 28.55 53.45 1.44
C ILE A 432 28.49 54.24 2.75
N GLU A 433 29.58 54.88 3.18
CA GLU A 433 29.61 55.79 4.34
C GLU A 433 28.74 57.04 4.11
N GLU A 434 28.83 57.66 2.92
CA GLU A 434 27.96 58.78 2.51
C GLU A 434 26.47 58.38 2.52
N LEU A 435 26.12 57.23 1.93
CA LEU A 435 24.76 56.68 1.97
C LEU A 435 24.29 56.38 3.39
N ALA A 436 25.17 55.88 4.26
CA ALA A 436 24.85 55.62 5.66
C ALA A 436 24.51 56.92 6.41
N ASP A 437 25.27 58.01 6.20
CA ASP A 437 25.00 59.29 6.86
C ASP A 437 23.73 59.97 6.33
N MET A 438 23.46 59.88 5.02
CA MET A 438 22.15 60.27 4.46
C MET A 438 20.99 59.47 5.10
N SER A 439 21.17 58.17 5.36
CA SER A 439 20.13 57.35 5.98
C SER A 439 19.87 57.74 7.45
N LYS A 440 20.92 58.01 8.25
CA LYS A 440 20.80 58.43 9.66
C LYS A 440 19.98 59.72 9.79
N ASN A 441 20.27 60.70 8.94
CA ASN A 441 19.54 61.98 8.89
C ASN A 441 18.06 61.78 8.53
N LYS A 442 17.74 60.80 7.67
CA LYS A 442 16.37 60.46 7.32
C LYS A 442 15.61 59.81 8.49
N THR A 443 16.28 58.96 9.27
CA THR A 443 15.71 58.33 10.48
C THR A 443 15.50 59.35 11.62
N ALA A 444 16.35 60.37 11.74
CA ALA A 444 16.18 61.46 12.70
C ALA A 444 14.99 62.38 12.37
N ASN A 445 14.67 62.56 11.08
CA ASN A 445 13.54 63.38 10.64
C ASN A 445 12.19 62.63 10.63
N SER A 446 12.18 61.29 10.58
CA SER A 446 10.94 60.50 10.67
C SER A 446 10.47 60.26 12.12
N SER A 447 11.40 60.24 13.08
CA SER A 447 11.07 60.12 14.51
C SER A 447 10.50 61.41 15.10
N SER A 448 10.85 62.59 14.57
CA SER A 448 10.29 63.89 15.00
C SER A 448 8.91 64.21 14.41
N SER A 449 8.47 63.48 13.37
CA SER A 449 7.20 63.70 12.67
C SER A 449 6.08 62.72 13.04
N SER A 450 6.37 61.67 13.82
CA SER A 450 5.39 60.67 14.27
C SER A 450 4.82 60.94 15.67
N VAL A 451 4.92 62.17 16.18
CA VAL A 451 4.48 62.61 17.52
C VAL A 451 3.46 63.76 17.43
N ARG A 452 2.49 63.64 16.51
CA ARG A 452 1.32 64.53 16.38
C ARG A 452 0.08 63.73 16.00
#